data_AF-A0A022XIS6-F1
#
_entry.id   AF-A0A022XIS6-F1
#
_cell.length_a   1.000
_cell.length_b   1.000
_cell.length_c   1.000
_cell.angle_alpha   90.00
_cell.angle_beta   90.00
_cell.angle_gamma   90.00
#
_symmetry.space_group_name_H-M   'P 1'
#
loop_
_entity.id
_entity.type
_entity.pdbx_description
1 polymer ?
#
loop_
_entity_poly.entity_id
_entity_poly.type
_entity_poly.pdbx_seq_one_letter_code
_entity_poly.pdbx_strand_id
1 'polypeptide(L)'
;MAPKKEKTEKGEKSASSEDGSAMILKYLKQQNRPYSAIDISANLHNKVTKAYTVKALKALHEQKLLECRVSGKQMVYHAVQEASSEATLDELAAMDDRITSLKEQLESVKVQEKSLKAELAVLNSRVSSTELLSQIGQLESRKDTLSDQLAHLCKETATDRIVTEEESNRVQINWATWKKHASLRKLACRELWLKCTEVLPDSVKSREELWESFGMEGEL
;
A
#
# COMPACT_ATOMS: atom_id res chain seq x y z
N MET A 1 -17.45 -3.57 26.57
CA MET A 1 -16.90 -2.20 26.40
C MET A 1 -17.82 -1.46 25.43
N ALA A 2 -18.63 -0.52 25.95
CA ALA A 2 -19.51 0.32 25.14
C ALA A 2 -18.82 1.69 24.92
N PRO A 3 -18.88 2.27 23.71
CA PRO A 3 -18.24 3.55 23.45
C PRO A 3 -19.02 4.67 24.13
N LYS A 4 -18.30 5.49 24.92
CA LYS A 4 -18.83 6.70 25.54
C LYS A 4 -19.12 7.72 24.44
N LYS A 5 -20.37 8.17 24.36
CA LYS A 5 -20.78 9.37 23.63
C LYS A 5 -20.03 10.59 24.19
N GLU A 6 -19.13 11.14 23.40
CA GLU A 6 -18.57 12.46 23.63
C GLU A 6 -19.69 13.50 23.50
N LYS A 7 -19.79 14.35 24.51
CA LYS A 7 -20.68 15.50 24.53
C LYS A 7 -20.15 16.52 23.53
N THR A 8 -20.85 16.70 22.41
CA THR A 8 -20.74 17.90 21.59
C THR A 8 -20.89 19.14 22.46
N GLU A 9 -19.83 19.93 22.50
CA GLU A 9 -19.73 21.19 23.21
C GLU A 9 -20.85 22.14 22.77
N LYS A 10 -21.72 22.46 23.72
CA LYS A 10 -22.69 23.54 23.62
C LYS A 10 -21.97 24.88 23.77
N GLY A 11 -22.01 25.67 22.71
CA GLY A 11 -22.15 27.13 22.77
C GLY A 11 -20.94 27.87 23.33
N GLU A 12 -19.95 28.12 22.47
CA GLU A 12 -19.06 29.25 22.67
C GLU A 12 -19.87 30.55 22.59
N LYS A 13 -19.95 31.20 23.76
CA LYS A 13 -20.07 32.63 24.04
C LYS A 13 -20.73 33.46 22.95
N SER A 14 -21.94 33.95 23.26
CA SER A 14 -22.52 35.13 22.65
C SER A 14 -21.45 36.21 22.49
N ALA A 15 -21.07 36.52 21.24
CA ALA A 15 -20.17 37.59 20.93
C ALA A 15 -20.63 38.87 21.65
N SER A 16 -19.67 39.65 22.18
CA SER A 16 -19.94 40.99 22.68
C SER A 16 -20.76 41.77 21.65
N SER A 17 -21.66 42.66 22.10
CA SER A 17 -22.59 43.40 21.22
C SER A 17 -21.90 44.23 20.12
N GLU A 18 -20.61 44.52 20.26
CA GLU A 18 -19.80 45.16 19.22
C GLU A 18 -19.29 44.14 18.19
N ASP A 19 -18.80 43.00 18.67
CA ASP A 19 -18.12 41.96 17.88
C ASP A 19 -19.11 41.23 16.95
N GLY A 20 -20.33 40.95 17.43
CA GLY A 20 -21.37 40.34 16.62
C GLY A 20 -21.84 41.21 15.46
N SER A 21 -21.90 42.53 15.65
CA SER A 21 -22.33 43.48 14.61
C SER A 21 -21.24 43.67 13.55
N ALA A 22 -19.97 43.76 13.96
CA ALA A 22 -18.82 43.79 13.07
C ALA A 22 -18.72 42.52 12.22
N MET A 23 -18.98 41.34 12.82
CA MET A 23 -18.99 40.06 12.10
C MET A 23 -20.06 40.02 11.00
N ILE A 24 -21.27 40.50 11.28
CA ILE A 24 -22.36 40.58 10.30
C ILE A 24 -21.99 41.53 9.15
N LEU A 25 -21.46 42.71 9.47
CA LEU A 25 -21.05 43.69 8.46
C LEU A 25 -19.94 43.15 7.56
N LYS A 26 -18.91 42.52 8.15
CA LYS A 26 -17.80 41.91 7.40
C LYS A 26 -18.31 40.82 6.46
N TYR A 27 -19.20 39.95 6.95
CA TYR A 27 -19.79 38.89 6.15
C TYR A 27 -20.59 39.43 4.96
N LEU A 28 -21.46 40.42 5.18
CA LEU A 28 -22.27 41.02 4.11
C LEU A 28 -21.42 41.74 3.07
N LYS A 29 -20.37 42.46 3.48
CA LYS A 29 -19.42 43.10 2.55
C LYS A 29 -18.64 42.08 1.73
N GLN A 30 -18.18 40.99 2.35
CA GLN A 30 -17.42 39.95 1.66
C GLN A 30 -18.27 39.17 0.65
N GLN A 31 -19.51 38.84 1.01
CA GLN A 31 -20.40 38.09 0.12
C GLN A 31 -21.05 38.99 -0.95
N ASN A 32 -21.21 40.29 -0.66
CA ASN A 32 -21.88 41.29 -1.50
C ASN A 32 -23.20 40.78 -2.14
N ARG A 33 -23.95 39.98 -1.37
CA ARG A 33 -25.23 39.38 -1.76
C ARG A 33 -26.32 39.79 -0.77
N PRO A 34 -27.56 40.03 -1.23
CA PRO A 34 -28.67 40.39 -0.37
C PRO A 34 -29.16 39.17 0.42
N TYR A 35 -29.25 39.28 1.75
CA TYR A 35 -29.69 38.20 2.64
C TYR A 35 -30.72 38.65 3.68
N SER A 36 -31.56 37.73 4.15
CA SER A 36 -32.44 37.99 5.30
C SER A 36 -31.70 37.79 6.63
N ALA A 37 -32.26 38.30 7.71
CA ALA A 37 -31.71 38.09 9.06
C ALA A 37 -31.63 36.60 9.45
N ILE A 38 -32.52 35.77 8.92
CA ILE A 38 -32.52 34.32 9.15
C ILE A 38 -31.31 33.70 8.46
N ASP A 39 -31.13 34.01 7.18
CA ASP A 39 -30.04 33.46 6.36
C ASP A 39 -28.68 33.88 6.91
N ILE A 40 -28.54 35.13 7.35
CA ILE A 40 -27.30 35.63 7.95
C ILE A 40 -26.97 34.86 9.23
N SER A 41 -27.95 34.65 10.12
CA SER A 41 -27.72 33.88 11.35
C SER A 41 -27.36 32.42 11.08
N ALA A 42 -27.96 31.81 10.05
CA ALA A 42 -27.68 30.45 9.63
C ALA A 42 -26.29 30.31 8.96
N ASN A 43 -25.94 31.22 8.06
CA ASN A 43 -24.66 31.24 7.35
C ASN A 43 -23.48 31.55 8.28
N LEU A 44 -23.72 32.28 9.38
CA LEU A 44 -22.76 32.48 10.45
C LEU A 44 -22.77 31.34 11.48
N HIS A 45 -23.40 30.19 11.17
CA HIS A 45 -23.50 29.01 12.02
C HIS A 45 -24.03 29.30 13.43
N ASN A 46 -25.00 30.22 13.55
CA ASN A 46 -25.59 30.65 14.82
C ASN A 46 -24.59 31.25 15.83
N LYS A 47 -23.39 31.68 15.40
CA LYS A 47 -22.47 32.48 16.24
C LYS A 47 -23.12 33.77 16.75
N VAL A 48 -24.07 34.29 15.98
CA VAL A 48 -24.98 35.35 16.36
C VAL A 48 -26.41 34.81 16.30
N THR A 49 -27.17 35.00 17.37
CA THR A 49 -28.54 34.49 17.44
C THR A 49 -29.46 35.27 16.50
N LYS A 50 -30.50 34.63 15.97
CA LYS A 50 -31.48 35.27 15.06
C LYS A 50 -32.04 36.58 15.63
N ALA A 51 -32.40 36.59 16.91
CA ALA A 51 -32.95 37.78 17.56
C ALA A 51 -31.93 38.93 17.61
N TYR A 52 -30.67 38.60 17.92
CA TYR A 52 -29.57 39.56 17.90
C TYR A 52 -29.28 40.05 16.47
N THR A 53 -29.24 39.17 15.47
CA THR A 53 -29.01 39.53 14.06
C THR A 53 -30.05 40.51 13.55
N VAL A 54 -31.33 40.33 13.89
CA VAL A 54 -32.39 41.30 13.53
C VAL A 54 -32.12 42.68 14.16
N LYS A 55 -31.72 42.73 15.43
CA LYS A 55 -31.41 43.99 16.12
C LYS A 55 -30.16 44.67 15.54
N ALA A 56 -29.10 43.90 15.32
CA ALA A 56 -27.84 44.39 14.76
C ALA A 56 -28.02 44.92 13.33
N LEU A 57 -28.80 44.24 12.48
CA LEU A 57 -29.07 44.69 11.12
C LEU A 57 -29.87 45.99 11.06
N LYS A 58 -30.83 46.17 11.97
CA LYS A 58 -31.55 47.45 12.11
C LYS A 58 -30.59 48.57 12.54
N ALA A 59 -29.75 48.34 13.54
CA ALA A 59 -28.75 49.32 13.98
C ALA A 59 -27.73 49.67 12.88
N LEU A 60 -27.23 48.67 12.15
CA LEU A 60 -26.31 48.88 11.01
C LEU A 60 -26.97 49.62 9.84
N HIS A 61 -28.28 49.41 9.64
CA HIS A 61 -29.06 50.15 8.66
C HIS A 61 -29.28 51.62 9.09
N GLU A 62 -29.60 51.87 10.36
CA GLU A 62 -29.73 53.22 10.92
C GLU A 62 -28.41 54.01 10.82
N GLN A 63 -27.28 53.34 11.00
CA GLN A 63 -25.93 53.89 10.80
C GLN A 63 -25.55 54.07 9.31
N LYS A 64 -26.45 53.76 8.37
CA LYS A 64 -26.22 53.82 6.92
C LYS A 64 -25.06 52.96 6.41
N LEU A 65 -24.66 51.93 7.16
CA LEU A 65 -23.62 50.98 6.75
C LEU A 65 -24.18 49.85 5.87
N LEU A 66 -25.49 49.62 5.95
CA LEU A 66 -26.23 48.63 5.16
C LEU A 66 -27.54 49.26 4.63
N GLU A 67 -27.97 48.80 3.46
CA GLU A 67 -29.30 49.07 2.95
C GLU A 67 -30.27 47.95 3.31
N CYS A 68 -31.49 48.33 3.66
CA CYS A 68 -32.60 47.42 3.91
C CYS A 68 -33.67 47.62 2.82
N ARG A 69 -34.06 46.54 2.16
CA ARG A 69 -35.17 46.51 1.21
C ARG A 69 -36.25 45.58 1.72
N VAL A 70 -37.49 46.05 1.67
CA VAL A 70 -38.67 45.27 2.07
C VAL A 70 -39.24 44.59 0.84
N SER A 71 -39.29 43.26 0.86
CA SER A 71 -39.94 42.44 -0.16
C SER A 71 -41.14 41.73 0.47
N GLY A 72 -42.32 42.34 0.34
CA GLY A 72 -43.54 41.87 0.99
C GLY A 72 -43.41 41.81 2.51
N LYS A 73 -43.44 40.60 3.08
CA LYS A 73 -43.31 40.36 4.53
C LYS A 73 -41.85 40.20 5.00
N GLN A 74 -40.88 40.12 4.10
CA GLN A 74 -39.49 39.85 4.42
C GLN A 74 -38.63 41.11 4.25
N MET A 75 -37.67 41.29 5.16
CA MET A 75 -36.65 42.34 5.09
C MET A 75 -35.33 41.72 4.66
N VAL A 76 -34.71 42.31 3.64
CA VAL A 76 -33.47 41.86 3.04
C VAL A 76 -32.43 42.97 3.18
N TYR A 77 -31.24 42.60 3.65
CA TYR A 77 -30.15 43.53 3.91
C TYR A 77 -28.99 43.27 2.95
N HIS A 78 -28.39 44.33 2.44
CA HIS A 78 -27.18 44.26 1.62
C HIS A 78 -26.20 45.38 1.97
N ALA A 79 -24.94 45.18 1.60
CA ALA A 79 -23.94 46.24 1.69
C ALA A 79 -24.31 47.40 0.75
N VAL A 80 -24.08 48.63 1.20
CA VAL A 80 -24.23 49.84 0.36
C VAL A 80 -23.22 49.76 -0.79
N GLN A 81 -23.69 50.00 -2.01
CA GLN A 81 -22.86 50.06 -3.21
C GLN A 81 -22.76 51.52 -3.64
N GLU A 82 -21.55 52.10 -3.63
CA GLU A 82 -21.32 53.48 -4.03
C GLU A 82 -21.22 53.60 -5.55
N ALA A 83 -22.07 54.44 -6.16
CA ALA A 83 -22.07 54.68 -7.62
C ALA A 83 -20.77 55.35 -8.11
N SER A 84 -20.02 56.01 -7.23
CA SER A 84 -18.70 56.60 -7.54
C SER A 84 -17.60 55.56 -7.76
N SER A 85 -17.88 54.27 -7.50
CA SER A 85 -16.97 53.15 -7.75
C SER A 85 -17.25 52.46 -9.09
N GLU A 86 -18.09 53.02 -9.96
CA GLU A 86 -18.33 52.48 -11.29
C GLU A 86 -17.06 52.60 -12.14
N ALA A 87 -16.53 51.45 -12.56
CA ALA A 87 -15.42 51.40 -13.51
C ALA A 87 -15.91 51.88 -14.89
N THR A 88 -15.04 52.60 -15.59
CA THR A 88 -15.31 53.01 -16.97
C THR A 88 -15.34 51.80 -17.90
N LEU A 89 -15.97 51.94 -19.08
CA LEU A 89 -16.03 50.85 -20.08
C LEU A 89 -14.62 50.37 -20.49
N ASP A 90 -13.67 51.29 -20.60
CA ASP A 90 -12.28 50.97 -20.95
C ASP A 90 -11.56 50.21 -19.83
N GLU A 91 -11.81 50.57 -18.57
CA GLU A 91 -11.28 49.84 -17.41
C GLU A 91 -11.87 48.43 -17.31
N LEU A 92 -13.18 48.27 -17.60
CA LEU A 92 -13.82 46.96 -17.64
C LEU A 92 -13.21 46.07 -18.75
N ALA A 93 -13.01 46.62 -19.94
CA ALA A 93 -12.35 45.90 -21.04
C ALA A 93 -10.92 45.48 -20.66
N ALA A 94 -10.14 46.38 -20.05
CA ALA A 94 -8.80 46.06 -19.57
C ALA A 94 -8.79 44.98 -18.47
N MET A 95 -9.79 44.97 -17.59
CA MET A 95 -9.96 43.91 -16.58
C MET A 95 -10.30 42.56 -17.23
N ASP A 96 -11.18 42.54 -18.23
CA ASP A 96 -11.54 41.32 -18.96
C ASP A 96 -10.34 40.74 -19.72
N ASP A 97 -9.54 41.59 -20.39
CA ASP A 97 -8.28 41.19 -21.04
C ASP A 97 -7.30 40.61 -20.03
N ARG A 98 -7.22 41.20 -18.83
CA ARG A 98 -6.37 40.66 -17.76
C ARG A 98 -6.89 39.33 -17.22
N ILE A 99 -8.21 39.17 -17.07
CA ILE A 99 -8.83 37.92 -16.63
C ILE A 99 -8.57 36.81 -17.64
N THR A 100 -8.73 37.09 -18.94
CA THR A 100 -8.48 36.11 -19.99
C THR A 100 -7.00 35.70 -20.02
N SER A 101 -6.07 36.66 -20.00
CA SER A 101 -4.63 36.38 -19.93
C SER A 101 -4.25 35.54 -18.71
N LEU A 102 -4.77 35.86 -17.53
CA LEU A 102 -4.50 35.10 -16.31
C LEU A 102 -5.08 33.68 -16.37
N LYS A 103 -6.24 33.48 -17.00
CA LYS A 103 -6.82 32.14 -17.20
C LYS A 103 -5.97 31.29 -18.13
N GLU A 104 -5.44 31.86 -19.21
CA GLU A 104 -4.55 31.17 -20.13
C GLU A 104 -3.23 30.77 -19.45
N GLN A 105 -2.63 31.69 -18.69
CA GLN A 105 -1.43 31.41 -17.89
C GLN A 105 -1.69 30.31 -16.85
N LEU A 106 -2.83 30.35 -16.16
CA LEU A 106 -3.22 29.33 -15.18
C LEU A 106 -3.30 27.95 -15.83
N GLU A 107 -3.91 27.85 -17.01
CA GLU A 107 -4.04 26.56 -17.70
C GLU A 107 -2.68 26.04 -18.19
N SER A 108 -1.84 26.92 -18.74
CA SER A 108 -0.47 26.58 -19.11
C SER A 108 0.35 26.02 -17.92
N VAL A 109 0.32 26.72 -16.78
CA VAL A 109 1.04 26.30 -15.57
C VAL A 109 0.48 24.98 -15.02
N LYS A 110 -0.85 24.75 -15.07
CA LYS A 110 -1.46 23.47 -14.66
C LYS A 110 -1.00 22.31 -15.53
N VAL A 111 -0.88 22.52 -16.86
CA VAL A 111 -0.38 21.48 -17.77
C VAL A 111 1.09 21.16 -17.45
N GLN A 112 1.92 22.19 -17.24
CA GLN A 112 3.32 22.00 -16.83
C GLN A 112 3.43 21.26 -15.50
N GLU A 113 2.65 21.65 -14.49
CA GLU A 113 2.61 21.00 -13.18
C GLU A 113 2.27 19.50 -13.31
N LYS A 114 1.25 19.16 -14.11
CA LYS A 114 0.88 17.76 -14.37
C LYS A 114 2.02 16.98 -15.03
N SER A 115 2.68 17.57 -16.03
CA SER A 115 3.81 16.92 -16.72
C SER A 115 5.00 16.68 -15.79
N LEU A 116 5.38 17.67 -14.98
CA LEU A 116 6.47 17.58 -14.01
C LEU A 116 6.15 16.55 -12.92
N LYS A 117 4.91 16.50 -12.44
CA LYS A 117 4.48 15.47 -11.46
C LYS A 117 4.57 14.07 -12.05
N ALA A 118 4.21 13.88 -13.31
CA ALA A 118 4.34 12.60 -13.99
C ALA A 118 5.81 12.19 -14.15
N GLU A 119 6.68 13.11 -14.57
CA GLU A 119 8.12 12.87 -14.68
C GLU A 119 8.76 12.53 -13.33
N LEU A 120 8.39 13.28 -12.28
CA LEU A 120 8.85 13.03 -10.92
C LEU A 120 8.40 11.65 -10.42
N ALA A 121 7.14 11.27 -10.68
CA ALA A 121 6.65 9.93 -10.32
C ALA A 121 7.44 8.81 -11.01
N VAL A 122 7.77 8.97 -12.31
CA VAL A 122 8.63 8.03 -13.04
C VAL A 122 10.03 8.00 -12.43
N LEU A 123 10.62 9.14 -12.09
CA LEU A 123 11.97 9.21 -11.54
C LEU A 123 12.04 8.57 -10.15
N ASN A 124 11.03 8.81 -9.30
CA ASN A 124 10.93 8.20 -7.97
C ASN A 124 10.60 6.71 -8.00
N SER A 125 9.97 6.20 -9.06
CA SER A 125 9.75 4.76 -9.23
C SER A 125 11.05 4.00 -9.52
N ARG A 126 12.12 4.70 -9.91
CA ARG A 126 13.44 4.11 -10.13
C ARG A 126 14.20 4.07 -8.82
N VAL A 127 14.81 2.92 -8.53
CA VAL A 127 15.75 2.80 -7.42
C VAL A 127 16.90 3.78 -7.65
N SER A 128 17.28 4.51 -6.62
CA SER A 128 18.39 5.48 -6.71
C SER A 128 19.70 4.77 -7.09
N SER A 129 20.56 5.44 -7.87
CA SER A 129 21.84 4.85 -8.29
C SER A 129 22.71 4.43 -7.10
N THR A 130 22.65 5.17 -5.98
CA THR A 130 23.35 4.84 -4.74
C THR A 130 22.82 3.56 -4.10
N GLU A 131 21.50 3.36 -4.13
CA GLU A 131 20.88 2.15 -3.59
C GLU A 131 21.11 0.94 -4.50
N LEU A 132 21.13 1.12 -5.83
CA LEU A 132 21.56 0.08 -6.77
C LEU A 132 23.00 -0.36 -6.50
N LEU A 133 23.93 0.58 -6.29
CA LEU A 133 25.32 0.26 -5.96
C LEU A 133 25.44 -0.49 -4.62
N SER A 134 24.64 -0.10 -3.62
CA SER A 134 24.58 -0.83 -2.34
C SER A 134 24.06 -2.26 -2.52
N GLN A 135 23.00 -2.45 -3.30
CA GLN A 135 22.44 -3.78 -3.58
C GLN A 135 23.43 -4.67 -4.34
N ILE A 136 24.16 -4.10 -5.32
CA ILE A 136 25.22 -4.82 -6.04
C ILE A 136 26.29 -5.30 -5.05
N GLY A 137 26.81 -4.42 -4.18
CA GLY A 137 27.81 -4.81 -3.20
C GLY A 137 27.32 -5.89 -2.21
N GLN A 138 26.06 -5.83 -1.80
CA GLN A 138 25.44 -6.87 -0.96
C GLN A 138 25.33 -8.21 -1.70
N LEU A 139 24.93 -8.19 -2.97
CA LEU A 139 24.82 -9.40 -3.80
C LEU A 139 26.19 -10.02 -4.09
N GLU A 140 27.21 -9.20 -4.33
CA GLU A 140 28.60 -9.66 -4.52
C GLU A 140 29.13 -10.31 -3.25
N SER A 141 28.98 -9.67 -2.09
CA SER A 141 29.38 -10.27 -0.80
C SER A 141 28.63 -11.58 -0.51
N ARG A 142 27.33 -11.64 -0.83
CA ARG A 142 26.53 -12.87 -0.68
C ARG A 142 27.00 -13.97 -1.63
N LYS A 143 27.37 -13.62 -2.85
CA LYS A 143 27.93 -14.57 -3.82
C LYS A 143 29.26 -15.14 -3.30
N ASP A 144 30.15 -14.28 -2.81
CA ASP A 144 31.46 -14.70 -2.32
C ASP A 144 31.31 -15.64 -1.11
N THR A 145 30.48 -15.26 -0.14
CA THR A 145 30.18 -16.12 1.03
C THR A 145 29.58 -17.48 0.65
N LEU A 146 28.62 -17.52 -0.29
CA LEU A 146 28.07 -18.78 -0.78
C LEU A 146 29.10 -19.62 -1.54
N SER A 147 29.98 -18.97 -2.32
CA SER A 147 31.05 -19.64 -3.03
C SER A 147 32.07 -20.26 -2.07
N ASP A 148 32.45 -19.54 -1.01
CA ASP A 148 33.34 -20.04 0.04
C ASP A 148 32.71 -21.21 0.81
N GLN A 149 31.42 -21.11 1.14
CA GLN A 149 30.68 -22.21 1.77
C GLN A 149 30.64 -23.45 0.88
N LEU A 150 30.38 -23.29 -0.43
CA LEU A 150 30.43 -24.39 -1.38
C LEU A 150 31.83 -25.00 -1.47
N ALA A 151 32.88 -24.17 -1.54
CA ALA A 151 34.26 -24.65 -1.57
C ALA A 151 34.65 -25.41 -0.30
N HIS A 152 34.16 -24.97 0.87
CA HIS A 152 34.36 -25.67 2.14
C HIS A 152 33.66 -27.03 2.14
N LEU A 153 32.37 -27.06 1.77
CA LEU A 153 31.60 -28.30 1.71
C LEU A 153 32.21 -29.32 0.75
N CYS A 154 32.69 -28.89 -0.42
CA CYS A 154 33.39 -29.75 -1.37
C CYS A 154 34.69 -30.33 -0.80
N LYS A 155 35.47 -29.54 -0.04
CA LYS A 155 36.69 -30.02 0.62
C LYS A 155 36.40 -31.04 1.73
N GLU A 156 35.35 -30.83 2.51
CA GLU A 156 34.98 -31.73 3.62
C GLU A 156 34.43 -33.08 3.14
N THR A 157 33.76 -33.13 1.99
CA THR A 157 33.11 -34.37 1.51
C THR A 157 34.07 -35.37 0.84
N ALA A 158 35.38 -35.11 0.75
CA ALA A 158 36.41 -35.98 0.14
C ALA A 158 36.15 -36.44 -1.31
N THR A 159 35.02 -36.04 -1.89
CA THR A 159 34.67 -36.22 -3.29
C THR A 159 34.49 -34.83 -3.88
N ASP A 160 35.35 -34.47 -4.83
CA ASP A 160 35.28 -33.24 -5.62
C ASP A 160 34.06 -33.21 -6.57
N ARG A 161 33.02 -33.98 -6.25
CA ARG A 161 31.89 -34.33 -7.12
C ARG A 161 30.59 -33.97 -6.42
N ILE A 162 29.92 -32.96 -6.96
CA ILE A 162 28.54 -32.63 -6.63
C ILE A 162 27.67 -33.74 -7.20
N VAL A 163 26.92 -34.44 -6.34
CA VAL A 163 25.94 -35.45 -6.76
C VAL A 163 24.60 -34.75 -6.94
N THR A 164 24.06 -34.83 -8.16
CA THR A 164 22.73 -34.28 -8.46
C THR A 164 21.63 -35.17 -7.87
N GLU A 165 20.46 -34.59 -7.64
CA GLU A 165 19.31 -35.33 -7.11
C GLU A 165 18.91 -36.47 -8.07
N GLU A 166 18.99 -36.25 -9.38
CA GLU A 166 18.73 -37.25 -10.41
C GLU A 166 19.70 -38.43 -10.33
N GLU A 167 21.00 -38.17 -10.13
CA GLU A 167 22.00 -39.22 -9.99
C GLU A 167 21.80 -40.03 -8.71
N SER A 168 21.50 -39.36 -7.60
CA SER A 168 21.18 -40.00 -6.32
C SER A 168 19.98 -40.93 -6.46
N ASN A 169 18.89 -40.44 -7.06
CA ASN A 169 17.68 -41.21 -7.30
C ASN A 169 17.94 -42.42 -8.21
N ARG A 170 18.73 -42.24 -9.28
CA ARG A 170 19.12 -43.34 -10.17
C ARG A 170 19.91 -44.42 -9.42
N VAL A 171 20.88 -44.03 -8.59
CA VAL A 171 21.66 -44.98 -7.77
C VAL A 171 20.77 -45.70 -6.78
N GLN A 172 19.83 -45.00 -6.14
CA GLN A 172 18.90 -45.57 -5.17
C GLN A 172 17.97 -46.61 -5.81
N ILE A 173 17.42 -46.31 -6.99
CA ILE A 173 16.59 -47.25 -7.77
C ILE A 173 17.40 -48.48 -8.17
N ASN A 174 18.62 -48.28 -8.66
CA ASN A 174 19.51 -49.38 -9.03
C ASN A 174 19.83 -50.25 -7.82
N TRP A 175 20.17 -49.66 -6.69
CA TRP A 175 20.46 -50.40 -5.45
C TRP A 175 19.26 -51.21 -4.98
N ALA A 176 18.06 -50.62 -4.98
CA ALA A 176 16.83 -51.32 -4.62
C ALA A 176 16.57 -52.53 -5.56
N THR A 177 16.79 -52.34 -6.85
CA THR A 177 16.62 -53.38 -7.88
C THR A 177 17.61 -54.53 -7.66
N TRP A 178 18.91 -54.23 -7.52
CA TRP A 178 19.94 -55.23 -7.31
C TRP A 178 19.79 -55.95 -5.98
N LYS A 179 19.38 -55.25 -4.92
CA LYS A 179 19.06 -55.86 -3.62
C LYS A 179 17.90 -56.85 -3.72
N LYS A 180 16.84 -56.50 -4.46
CA LYS A 180 15.72 -57.42 -4.72
C LYS A 180 16.19 -58.66 -5.48
N HIS A 181 16.97 -58.49 -6.55
CA HIS A 181 17.52 -59.61 -7.31
C HIS A 181 18.44 -60.50 -6.47
N ALA A 182 19.31 -59.92 -5.65
CA ALA A 182 20.18 -60.67 -4.75
C ALA A 182 19.36 -61.52 -3.76
N SER A 183 18.31 -60.95 -3.17
CA SER A 183 17.41 -61.68 -2.26
C SER A 183 16.69 -62.84 -2.95
N LEU A 184 16.09 -62.59 -4.13
CA LEU A 184 15.39 -63.64 -4.89
C LEU A 184 16.34 -64.75 -5.35
N ARG A 185 17.55 -64.41 -5.81
CA ARG A 185 18.57 -65.41 -6.17
C ARG A 185 19.03 -66.23 -4.97
N LYS A 186 19.22 -65.58 -3.82
CA LYS A 186 19.55 -66.28 -2.56
C LYS A 186 18.45 -67.25 -2.16
N LEU A 187 17.18 -66.84 -2.25
CA LEU A 187 16.03 -67.70 -1.96
C LEU A 187 15.98 -68.90 -2.93
N ALA A 188 16.04 -68.65 -4.24
CA ALA A 188 16.00 -69.71 -5.25
C ALA A 188 17.16 -70.71 -5.09
N CYS A 189 18.37 -70.21 -4.78
CA CYS A 189 19.52 -71.06 -4.50
C CYS A 189 19.28 -71.95 -3.28
N ARG A 190 18.76 -71.39 -2.18
CA ARG A 190 18.43 -72.15 -0.95
C ARG A 190 17.33 -73.20 -1.19
N GLU A 191 16.27 -72.84 -1.90
CA GLU A 191 15.18 -73.76 -2.23
C GLU A 191 15.65 -74.92 -3.11
N LEU A 192 16.44 -74.63 -4.14
CA LEU A 192 17.03 -75.65 -5.00
C LEU A 192 17.97 -76.56 -4.21
N TRP A 193 18.82 -75.96 -3.38
CA TRP A 193 19.73 -76.70 -2.52
C TRP A 193 18.99 -77.67 -1.60
N LEU A 194 17.94 -77.19 -0.92
CA LEU A 194 17.11 -78.02 -0.04
C LEU A 194 16.51 -79.22 -0.79
N LYS A 195 15.87 -78.97 -1.94
CA LYS A 195 15.27 -80.03 -2.78
C LYS A 195 16.29 -81.06 -3.26
N CYS A 196 17.48 -80.62 -3.66
CA CYS A 196 18.55 -81.52 -4.07
C CYS A 196 19.05 -82.37 -2.90
N THR A 197 19.11 -81.80 -1.69
CA THR A 197 19.62 -82.49 -0.51
C THR A 197 18.62 -83.44 0.15
N GLU A 198 17.32 -83.18 0.03
CA GLU A 198 16.25 -84.05 0.59
C GLU A 198 16.15 -85.43 -0.07
N VAL A 199 16.68 -85.58 -1.29
CA VAL A 199 16.59 -86.82 -2.10
C VAL A 199 17.90 -87.63 -2.04
N LEU A 200 18.92 -87.13 -1.33
CA LEU A 200 20.21 -87.82 -1.20
C LEU A 200 20.11 -89.00 -0.20
N PRO A 201 20.70 -90.17 -0.50
CA PRO A 201 20.80 -91.26 0.46
C PRO A 201 21.65 -90.89 1.68
N ASP A 202 21.33 -91.44 2.85
CA ASP A 202 22.07 -91.24 4.11
C ASP A 202 23.55 -91.67 4.06
N SER A 203 23.97 -92.35 2.99
CA SER A 203 25.36 -92.73 2.73
C SER A 203 26.22 -91.61 2.12
N VAL A 204 25.64 -90.46 1.76
CA VAL A 204 26.34 -89.31 1.16
C VAL A 204 26.68 -88.28 2.25
N LYS A 205 27.74 -87.48 2.02
CA LYS A 205 28.20 -86.39 2.93
C LYS A 205 27.06 -85.50 3.41
N SER A 206 27.23 -84.92 4.60
CA SER A 206 26.24 -84.00 5.19
C SER A 206 25.98 -82.78 4.30
N ARG A 207 24.80 -82.14 4.47
CA ARG A 207 24.40 -80.97 3.70
C ARG A 207 25.42 -79.83 3.80
N GLU A 208 25.98 -79.64 4.98
CA GLU A 208 26.95 -78.59 5.28
C GLU A 208 28.30 -78.87 4.60
N GLU A 209 28.78 -80.12 4.66
CA GLU A 209 30.01 -80.54 4.00
C GLU A 209 29.91 -80.46 2.47
N LEU A 210 28.73 -80.77 1.91
CA LEU A 210 28.49 -80.62 0.48
C LEU A 210 28.51 -79.14 0.07
N TRP A 211 27.88 -78.26 0.84
CA TRP A 211 27.83 -76.81 0.57
C TRP A 211 29.24 -76.20 0.51
N GLU A 212 30.09 -76.55 1.48
CA GLU A 212 31.51 -76.14 1.47
C GLU A 212 32.30 -76.78 0.33
N SER A 213 32.05 -78.05 0.01
CA SER A 213 32.76 -78.74 -1.08
C SER A 213 32.47 -78.16 -2.48
N PHE A 214 31.29 -77.58 -2.67
CA PHE A 214 30.94 -76.86 -3.90
C PHE A 214 31.44 -75.41 -3.91
N GLY A 215 32.16 -74.96 -2.85
CA GLY A 215 32.68 -73.61 -2.73
C GLY A 215 31.60 -72.56 -2.52
N MET A 216 30.45 -72.94 -1.95
CA MET A 216 29.36 -72.02 -1.68
C MET A 216 29.62 -71.28 -0.37
N GLU A 217 29.61 -69.95 -0.42
CA GLU A 217 29.86 -69.09 0.73
C GLU A 217 28.57 -68.45 1.26
N GLY A 218 28.49 -68.26 2.58
CA GLY A 218 27.37 -67.65 3.29
C GLY A 218 26.47 -68.65 4.01
N GLU A 219 25.69 -68.15 4.98
CA GLU A 219 24.77 -68.99 5.76
C GLU A 219 23.68 -69.60 4.87
N LEU A 220 23.28 -70.83 5.19
CA LEU A 220 22.16 -71.56 4.60
C LEU A 220 20.79 -71.01 5.00
#